data_AF-A0A4W6CMN4-F1
#
_entry.id   AF-A0A4W6CMN4-F1
#
_cell.length_a   1.000
_cell.length_b   1.000
_cell.length_c   1.000
_cell.angle_alpha   90.00
_cell.angle_beta   90.00
_cell.angle_gamma   90.00
#
_symmetry.space_group_name_H-M   'P 1'
#
loop_
_entity.id
_entity.type
_entity.pdbx_description
1 polymer ?
#
loop_
_entity_poly.entity_id
_entity_poly.type
_entity_poly.pdbx_seq_one_letter_code
_entity_poly.pdbx_strand_id
1 'polypeptide(L)'
;FIPFVLTERNITQPTVTVFKPSLHECENKNEKGTGVTKKKTLLCVASGFYPDHVSVSWKVDGKKVDKNVSTDSAAQLDGDFYRITSRLRVPAKDWHNPKKYFQCIVSFFNGNETKHFEGSIKGEADPVKRAKYLKITQSAKLSYSVFIVKSCIYGAFVVFLVWRLQVCQN
;
A
#
# COMPACT_ATOMS: atom_id res chain seq x y z
N PHE A 1 21.53 12.36 -47.70
CA PHE A 1 22.14 12.20 -46.37
C PHE A 1 21.70 13.38 -45.53
N ILE A 2 20.68 13.20 -44.69
CA ILE A 2 20.27 14.23 -43.72
C ILE A 2 21.31 14.16 -42.59
N PRO A 3 21.98 15.26 -42.21
CA PRO A 3 22.92 15.23 -41.11
C PRO A 3 22.14 14.89 -39.84
N PHE A 4 22.57 13.84 -39.14
CA PHE A 4 22.12 13.53 -37.79
C PHE A 4 22.63 14.67 -36.91
N VAL A 5 21.80 15.69 -36.70
CA VAL A 5 22.09 16.76 -35.75
C VAL A 5 22.01 16.10 -34.37
N LEU A 6 23.16 15.73 -33.81
CA LEU A 6 23.31 15.48 -32.38
C LEU A 6 23.09 16.81 -31.68
N THR A 7 21.83 17.12 -31.35
CA THR A 7 21.54 18.20 -30.43
C THR A 7 22.23 17.84 -29.12
N GLU A 8 23.33 18.53 -28.77
CA GLU A 8 23.97 18.38 -27.47
C GLU A 8 22.99 18.88 -26.39
N ARG A 9 22.11 17.98 -25.94
CA ARG A 9 21.21 18.27 -24.82
C ARG A 9 21.96 18.06 -23.52
N ASN A 10 21.70 18.93 -22.55
CA ASN A 10 22.27 18.81 -21.22
C ASN A 10 21.76 17.54 -20.52
N ILE A 11 22.69 16.81 -19.92
CA ILE A 11 22.40 15.62 -19.11
C ILE A 11 21.53 16.04 -17.92
N THR A 12 20.41 15.35 -17.73
CA THR A 12 19.50 15.59 -16.61
C THR A 12 19.21 14.29 -15.86
N GLN A 13 19.21 14.36 -14.54
CA GLN A 13 19.10 13.20 -13.66
C GLN A 13 17.63 12.79 -13.44
N PRO A 14 17.32 11.49 -13.31
CA PRO A 14 15.96 11.03 -13.10
C PRO A 14 15.45 11.37 -11.71
N THR A 15 14.21 11.85 -11.65
CA THR A 15 13.44 11.91 -10.42
C THR A 15 12.66 10.61 -10.26
N VAL A 16 12.94 9.85 -9.21
CA VAL A 16 12.33 8.54 -8.95
C VAL A 16 11.24 8.68 -7.89
N THR A 17 10.03 8.27 -8.24
CA THR A 17 8.86 8.28 -7.34
C THR A 17 8.21 6.91 -7.31
N VAL A 18 7.83 6.46 -6.12
CA VAL A 18 7.14 5.17 -5.92
C VAL A 18 5.74 5.45 -5.38
N PHE A 19 4.74 4.96 -6.10
CA PHE A 19 3.33 5.11 -5.78
C PHE A 19 2.78 3.84 -5.14
N LYS A 20 1.92 4.06 -4.14
CA LYS A 20 1.15 2.99 -3.52
C LYS A 20 0.15 2.36 -4.49
N PRO A 21 -0.28 1.11 -4.23
CA PRO A 21 -1.32 0.46 -5.02
C PRO A 21 -2.63 1.24 -4.96
N SER A 22 -3.41 1.16 -6.04
CA SER A 22 -4.74 1.76 -6.07
C SER A 22 -5.66 1.13 -5.01
N LEU A 23 -6.45 1.96 -4.34
CA LEU A 23 -7.48 1.51 -3.39
C LEU A 23 -8.53 0.61 -4.07
N HIS A 24 -8.81 0.89 -5.35
CA HIS A 24 -9.76 0.15 -6.18
C HIS A 24 -9.06 -0.70 -7.24
N GLU A 25 -7.89 -1.25 -6.92
CA GLU A 25 -7.27 -2.24 -7.79
C GLU A 25 -8.26 -3.39 -8.03
N CYS A 26 -8.73 -3.52 -9.28
CA CYS A 26 -9.71 -4.51 -9.66
C CYS A 26 -9.17 -5.90 -9.31
N GLU A 27 -9.73 -6.53 -8.28
CA GLU A 27 -9.50 -7.94 -8.03
C GLU A 27 -10.17 -8.73 -9.16
N ASN A 28 -9.40 -9.56 -9.86
CA ASN A 28 -9.96 -10.52 -10.77
C ASN A 28 -10.93 -11.41 -9.97
N LYS A 29 -12.23 -11.21 -10.20
CA LYS A 29 -13.31 -11.92 -9.47
C LYS A 29 -13.26 -13.44 -9.70
N ASN A 30 -12.54 -13.90 -10.71
CA ASN A 30 -12.32 -15.31 -11.05
C ASN A 30 -11.45 -16.08 -10.04
N GLU A 31 -10.90 -15.40 -9.02
CA GLU A 31 -10.11 -16.02 -7.94
C GLU A 31 -10.92 -16.31 -6.66
N LYS A 32 -12.23 -16.06 -6.66
CA LYS A 32 -13.12 -16.47 -5.56
C LYS A 32 -13.41 -17.98 -5.63
N GLY A 33 -12.43 -18.82 -5.33
CA GLY A 33 -12.63 -20.27 -5.25
C GLY A 33 -11.35 -21.11 -5.28
N THR A 34 -10.27 -20.56 -5.82
CA THR A 34 -8.92 -21.11 -5.71
C THR A 34 -8.17 -20.30 -4.66
N GLY A 35 -7.30 -20.92 -3.85
CA GLY A 35 -6.56 -20.27 -2.75
C GLY A 35 -5.54 -19.21 -3.20
N VAL A 36 -5.89 -18.35 -4.14
CA VAL A 36 -5.03 -17.33 -4.72
C VAL A 36 -4.99 -16.12 -3.79
N THR A 37 -3.77 -15.72 -3.46
CA THR A 37 -3.50 -14.56 -2.62
C THR A 37 -3.82 -13.30 -3.41
N LYS A 38 -4.71 -12.46 -2.88
CA LYS A 38 -4.95 -11.09 -3.38
C LYS A 38 -3.60 -10.41 -3.60
N LYS A 39 -3.39 -9.80 -4.77
CA LYS A 39 -2.15 -9.10 -5.14
C LYS A 39 -2.38 -7.58 -5.15
N LYS A 40 -1.27 -6.85 -5.00
CA LYS A 40 -1.21 -5.40 -5.05
C LYS A 40 -0.10 -4.96 -5.99
N THR A 41 -0.36 -3.93 -6.79
CA THR A 41 0.61 -3.42 -7.78
C THR A 41 1.20 -2.09 -7.32
N LEU A 42 2.51 -2.07 -7.07
CA LEU A 42 3.30 -0.87 -6.85
C LEU A 42 3.76 -0.31 -8.19
N LEU A 43 3.83 1.02 -8.30
CA LEU A 43 4.28 1.71 -9.52
C LEU A 43 5.48 2.59 -9.17
N CYS A 44 6.58 2.41 -9.89
CA CYS A 44 7.73 3.31 -9.89
C CYS A 44 7.74 4.11 -11.18
N VAL A 45 7.94 5.43 -11.06
CA VAL A 45 8.09 6.33 -12.19
C VAL A 45 9.42 7.05 -12.03
N ALA A 46 10.31 6.85 -13.00
CA ALA A 46 11.46 7.72 -13.22
C ALA A 46 11.11 8.71 -14.33
N SER A 47 11.31 10.00 -14.11
CA SER A 47 10.96 11.04 -15.06
C SER A 47 11.97 12.18 -15.07
N GLY A 48 11.97 12.98 -16.14
CA GLY A 48 12.80 14.19 -16.23
C GLY A 48 14.27 13.91 -16.52
N PHE A 49 14.61 12.76 -17.11
CA PHE A 49 16.00 12.40 -17.37
C PHE A 49 16.39 12.48 -18.84
N TYR A 50 17.67 12.69 -19.09
CA TYR A 50 18.30 12.61 -20.41
C TYR A 50 19.79 12.29 -20.21
N PRO A 51 20.41 11.34 -20.96
CA PRO A 51 19.86 10.52 -22.06
C PRO A 51 18.95 9.38 -21.58
N ASP A 52 18.47 8.53 -22.48
CA ASP A 52 17.49 7.45 -22.18
C ASP A 52 18.10 6.17 -21.58
N HIS A 53 19.41 6.17 -21.30
CA HIS A 53 20.16 5.02 -20.80
C HIS A 53 19.87 4.73 -19.32
N VAL A 54 18.71 4.11 -19.06
CA VAL A 54 18.26 3.73 -17.72
C VAL A 54 17.93 2.25 -17.61
N SER A 55 18.14 1.69 -16.41
CA SER A 55 17.67 0.36 -16.03
C SER A 55 16.99 0.43 -14.66
N VAL A 56 15.83 -0.21 -14.54
CA VAL A 56 15.00 -0.18 -13.32
C VAL A 56 15.02 -1.55 -12.64
N SER A 57 15.28 -1.56 -11.34
CA SER A 57 15.28 -2.76 -10.51
C SER A 57 14.54 -2.52 -9.20
N TRP A 58 14.06 -3.59 -8.56
CA TRP A 58 13.34 -3.51 -7.29
C TRP A 58 14.10 -4.23 -6.18
N LYS A 59 14.01 -3.68 -4.97
CA LYS A 59 14.38 -4.37 -3.73
C LYS A 59 13.20 -4.39 -2.77
N VAL A 60 13.02 -5.51 -2.08
CA VAL A 60 12.07 -5.67 -0.98
C VAL A 60 12.85 -6.10 0.25
N ASP A 61 12.78 -5.31 1.32
CA ASP A 61 13.57 -5.48 2.55
C ASP A 61 15.08 -5.68 2.26
N GLY A 62 15.62 -4.88 1.33
CA GLY A 62 17.03 -4.92 0.92
C GLY A 62 17.40 -6.05 -0.04
N LYS A 63 16.50 -6.99 -0.34
CA LYS A 63 16.74 -8.10 -1.27
C LYS A 63 16.22 -7.77 -2.67
N LYS A 64 17.04 -8.01 -3.70
CA LYS A 64 16.65 -7.81 -5.11
C LYS A 64 15.48 -8.73 -5.48
N VAL A 65 14.50 -8.19 -6.19
CA VAL A 65 13.33 -8.91 -6.68
C VAL A 65 13.18 -8.72 -8.18
N ASP A 66 13.22 -9.82 -8.91
CA ASP A 66 13.03 -9.85 -10.37
C ASP A 66 11.68 -10.50 -10.76
N LYS A 67 11.04 -11.23 -9.84
CA LYS A 67 9.76 -11.90 -10.08
C LYS A 67 8.61 -10.89 -10.01
N ASN A 68 7.64 -11.03 -10.92
CA ASN A 68 6.44 -10.18 -10.99
C ASN A 68 6.74 -8.68 -11.16
N VAL A 69 7.91 -8.37 -11.73
CA VAL A 69 8.29 -7.03 -12.17
C VAL A 69 7.93 -6.88 -13.64
N SER A 70 7.33 -5.75 -13.99
CA SER A 70 7.01 -5.38 -15.37
C SER A 70 7.46 -3.95 -15.60
N THR A 71 8.64 -3.80 -16.19
CA THR A 71 9.22 -2.51 -16.59
C THR A 71 8.86 -2.25 -18.04
N ASP A 72 8.59 -1.00 -18.39
CA ASP A 72 8.37 -0.61 -19.78
C ASP A 72 9.61 -0.96 -20.63
N SER A 73 9.41 -1.35 -21.88
CA SER A 73 10.48 -1.85 -22.76
C SER A 73 11.52 -0.78 -23.11
N ALA A 74 11.11 0.48 -23.14
CA ALA A 74 11.97 1.63 -23.40
C ALA A 74 11.46 2.86 -22.65
N ALA A 75 12.35 3.81 -22.39
CA ALA A 75 11.97 5.12 -21.88
C ALA A 75 11.18 5.88 -22.96
N GLN A 76 10.05 6.47 -22.56
CA GLN A 76 9.21 7.27 -23.43
C GLN A 76 9.61 8.74 -23.33
N LEU A 77 9.59 9.44 -24.46
CA LEU A 77 9.81 10.88 -24.48
C LEU A 77 8.54 11.60 -23.95
N ASP A 78 8.73 12.52 -23.02
CA ASP A 78 7.70 13.29 -22.34
C ASP A 78 8.12 14.77 -22.35
N GLY A 79 7.73 15.48 -23.41
CA GLY A 79 8.28 16.79 -23.75
C GLY A 79 9.73 16.68 -24.20
N ASP A 80 10.65 17.34 -23.49
CA ASP A 80 12.08 17.35 -23.81
C ASP A 80 12.89 16.26 -23.11
N PHE A 81 12.29 15.59 -22.12
CA PHE A 81 12.93 14.61 -21.25
C PHE A 81 12.30 13.22 -21.38
N TYR A 82 13.00 12.21 -20.88
CA TYR A 82 12.51 10.84 -20.86
C TYR A 82 11.81 10.50 -19.55
N ARG A 83 10.90 9.53 -19.64
CA ARG A 83 10.15 8.92 -18.55
C ARG A 83 10.07 7.41 -18.74
N ILE A 84 10.27 6.64 -17.67
CA ILE A 84 10.11 5.18 -17.66
C ILE A 84 9.28 4.75 -16.45
N THR A 85 8.42 3.75 -16.63
CA THR A 85 7.66 3.18 -15.51
C THR A 85 8.00 1.71 -15.28
N SER A 86 7.96 1.31 -14.02
CA SER A 86 8.11 -0.09 -13.60
C SER A 86 7.03 -0.45 -12.60
N ARG A 87 6.44 -1.63 -12.77
CA ARG A 87 5.34 -2.12 -11.93
C ARG A 87 5.80 -3.37 -11.19
N LEU A 88 5.61 -3.41 -9.88
CA LEU A 88 5.90 -4.57 -9.05
C LEU A 88 4.62 -5.12 -8.44
N ARG A 89 4.25 -6.36 -8.80
CA ARG A 89 3.10 -7.06 -8.19
C ARG A 89 3.56 -7.86 -6.96
N VAL A 90 3.03 -7.51 -5.80
CA VAL A 90 3.31 -8.16 -4.52
C VAL A 90 2.04 -8.77 -3.91
N PRO A 91 2.15 -9.79 -3.04
CA PRO A 91 1.03 -10.24 -2.24
C PRO A 91 0.46 -9.10 -1.38
N ALA A 92 -0.87 -9.01 -1.28
CA ALA A 92 -1.52 -8.00 -0.44
C ALA A 92 -1.12 -8.11 1.04
N LYS A 93 -0.77 -9.32 1.51
CA LYS A 93 -0.24 -9.54 2.87
C LYS A 93 1.09 -8.79 3.09
N ASP A 94 1.94 -8.73 2.08
CA ASP A 94 3.23 -8.04 2.15
C ASP A 94 3.04 -6.53 2.07
N TRP A 95 2.18 -6.06 1.16
CA TRP A 95 1.82 -4.63 1.10
C TRP A 95 1.19 -4.16 2.41
N HIS A 96 0.30 -4.96 3.01
CA HIS A 96 -0.37 -4.62 4.26
C HIS A 96 0.46 -4.82 5.53
N ASN A 97 1.75 -5.09 5.39
CA ASN A 97 2.70 -5.16 6.49
C ASN A 97 3.52 -3.87 6.57
N PRO A 98 3.29 -2.99 7.58
CA PRO A 98 4.02 -1.74 7.73
C PRO A 98 5.53 -1.89 7.96
N LYS A 99 5.99 -3.10 8.28
CA LYS A 99 7.41 -3.41 8.44
C LYS A 99 8.12 -3.69 7.11
N LYS A 100 7.36 -3.96 6.04
CA LYS A 100 7.90 -4.21 4.72
C LYS A 100 8.30 -2.91 4.04
N TYR A 101 9.45 -2.94 3.39
CA TYR A 101 9.99 -1.80 2.65
C TYR A 101 10.21 -2.16 1.19
N PHE A 102 9.69 -1.34 0.30
CA PHE A 102 9.78 -1.51 -1.14
C PHE A 102 10.60 -0.37 -1.73
N GLN A 103 11.65 -0.70 -2.46
CA GLN A 103 12.55 0.26 -3.09
C GLN A 103 12.60 0.00 -4.60
N CYS A 104 12.49 1.07 -5.37
CA CYS A 104 12.77 1.09 -6.79
C CYS A 104 14.11 1.77 -7.00
N ILE A 105 15.02 1.15 -7.74
CA ILE A 105 16.36 1.65 -8.02
C ILE A 105 16.50 1.80 -9.53
N VAL A 106 16.85 3.01 -9.94
CA VAL A 106 17.07 3.40 -11.33
C VAL A 106 18.56 3.64 -11.53
N SER A 107 19.18 2.80 -12.34
CA SER A 107 20.55 2.91 -12.78
C SER A 107 20.58 3.78 -14.03
N PHE A 108 21.18 4.98 -13.94
CA PHE A 108 21.22 5.98 -15.01
C PHE A 108 22.66 6.19 -15.46
N PHE A 109 22.91 6.01 -16.76
CA PHE A 109 24.21 6.25 -17.37
C PHE A 109 24.23 7.60 -18.08
N ASN A 110 25.11 8.50 -17.63
CA ASN A 110 25.18 9.86 -18.17
C ASN A 110 26.16 10.00 -19.36
N GLY A 111 26.72 8.90 -19.86
CA GLY A 111 27.76 8.91 -20.89
C GLY A 111 29.17 8.66 -20.37
N ASN A 112 29.44 8.93 -19.08
CA ASN A 112 30.74 8.71 -18.45
C ASN A 112 30.63 7.74 -17.25
N GLU A 113 29.64 7.94 -16.40
CA GLU A 113 29.44 7.19 -15.17
C GLU A 113 27.99 6.72 -15.02
N THR A 114 27.81 5.66 -14.21
CA THR A 114 26.49 5.16 -13.83
C THR A 114 26.16 5.62 -12.42
N LYS A 115 25.04 6.32 -12.26
CA LYS A 115 24.50 6.73 -10.96
C LYS A 115 23.23 5.98 -10.63
N HIS A 116 23.01 5.75 -9.34
CA HIS A 116 21.81 5.08 -8.85
C HIS A 116 20.91 6.09 -8.14
N PHE A 117 19.65 6.12 -8.57
CA PHE A 117 18.60 6.91 -7.95
C PHE A 117 17.57 5.95 -7.39
N GLU A 118 17.07 6.21 -6.19
CA GLU A 118 16.08 5.35 -5.57
C GLU A 118 14.88 6.11 -5.06
N GLY A 119 13.73 5.45 -5.17
CA GLY A 119 12.50 5.85 -4.51
C GLY A 119 12.01 4.70 -3.64
N SER A 120 11.33 5.02 -2.55
CA SER A 120 10.91 4.00 -1.59
C SER A 120 9.56 4.28 -0.96
N ILE A 121 8.92 3.20 -0.53
CA ILE A 121 7.64 3.23 0.18
C ILE A 121 7.57 2.10 1.20
N LYS A 122 6.95 2.39 2.36
CA LYS A 122 6.63 1.37 3.37
C LYS A 122 5.25 0.78 3.10
N GLY A 123 5.06 -0.48 3.51
CA GLY A 123 3.74 -1.09 3.48
C GLY A 123 2.71 -0.29 4.32
N GLU A 124 1.44 -0.36 3.93
CA GLU A 124 0.33 0.34 4.58
C GLU A 124 -0.67 -0.66 5.16
N ALA A 125 -0.95 -0.56 6.46
CA ALA A 125 -1.90 -1.45 7.13
C ALA A 125 -3.26 -1.45 6.42
N ASP A 126 -3.88 -2.63 6.29
CA ASP A 126 -5.16 -2.80 5.59
C ASP A 126 -6.26 -1.90 6.20
N PRO A 127 -6.67 -0.82 5.50
CA PRO A 127 -7.65 0.12 6.02
C PRO A 127 -9.05 -0.51 6.09
N VAL A 128 -9.35 -1.45 5.19
CA VAL A 128 -10.65 -2.15 5.13
C VAL A 128 -10.80 -3.07 6.33
N LYS A 129 -9.76 -3.85 6.65
CA LYS A 129 -9.77 -4.73 7.83
C LYS A 129 -9.87 -3.93 9.13
N ARG A 130 -9.12 -2.82 9.24
CA ARG A 130 -9.16 -1.93 10.42
C ARG A 130 -10.55 -1.34 10.62
N ALA A 131 -11.18 -0.80 9.57
CA ALA A 131 -12.52 -0.24 9.65
C ALA A 131 -13.57 -1.30 10.05
N LYS A 132 -13.48 -2.52 9.49
CA LYS A 132 -14.38 -3.63 9.86
C LYS A 132 -14.22 -4.02 11.32
N TYR A 133 -12.98 -4.15 11.80
CA TYR A 133 -12.69 -4.46 13.21
C TYR A 133 -13.26 -3.39 14.14
N LEU A 134 -13.01 -2.10 13.85
CA LEU A 134 -13.53 -0.99 14.65
C LEU A 134 -15.05 -0.99 14.73
N LYS A 135 -15.74 -1.26 13.60
CA LYS A 135 -17.21 -1.40 13.58
C LYS A 135 -17.69 -2.55 14.46
N ILE A 136 -17.07 -3.73 14.35
CA ILE A 136 -17.43 -4.91 15.16
C ILE A 136 -17.18 -4.65 16.66
N THR A 137 -16.04 -4.06 17.02
CA THR A 137 -15.73 -3.73 18.42
C THR A 137 -16.69 -2.69 18.98
N GLN A 138 -17.09 -1.69 18.19
CA GLN A 138 -18.06 -0.68 18.61
C GLN A 138 -19.45 -1.29 18.84
N SER A 139 -19.92 -2.16 17.94
CA SER A 139 -21.20 -2.85 18.13
C SER A 139 -21.18 -3.77 19.37
N ALA A 140 -20.06 -4.45 19.61
CA ALA A 140 -19.90 -5.27 20.81
C ALA A 140 -19.93 -4.42 22.09
N LYS A 141 -19.23 -3.29 22.12
CA LYS A 141 -19.25 -2.36 23.27
C LYS A 141 -20.66 -1.86 23.59
N LEU A 142 -21.42 -1.47 22.58
CA LEU A 142 -22.82 -1.06 22.75
C LEU A 142 -23.66 -2.20 23.34
N SER A 143 -23.52 -3.40 22.79
CA SER A 143 -24.21 -4.59 23.31
C SER A 143 -23.90 -4.84 24.79
N TYR A 144 -22.61 -4.91 25.16
CA TYR A 144 -22.20 -5.12 26.56
C TYR A 144 -22.71 -4.03 27.51
N SER A 145 -22.68 -2.76 27.07
CA SER A 145 -23.20 -1.66 27.88
C SER A 145 -24.69 -1.83 28.20
N VAL A 146 -25.50 -2.28 27.25
CA VAL A 146 -26.93 -2.54 27.43
C VAL A 146 -27.16 -3.70 28.42
N PHE A 147 -26.37 -4.77 28.32
CA PHE A 147 -26.46 -5.90 29.25
C PHE A 147 -26.11 -5.51 30.68
N ILE A 148 -25.05 -4.71 30.88
CA ILE A 148 -24.64 -4.23 32.21
C ILE A 148 -25.73 -3.34 32.82
N VAL A 149 -26.25 -2.37 32.06
CA VAL A 149 -27.32 -1.48 32.54
C VAL A 149 -28.57 -2.29 32.92
N LYS A 150 -28.98 -3.25 32.08
CA LYS A 150 -30.09 -4.14 32.41
C LYS A 150 -29.83 -4.91 33.70
N SER A 151 -28.65 -5.51 33.85
CA SER A 151 -28.26 -6.25 35.05
C SER A 151 -28.33 -5.39 36.32
N CYS A 152 -27.86 -4.13 36.28
CA CYS A 152 -27.96 -3.20 37.39
C CYS A 152 -29.43 -2.87 37.74
N ILE A 153 -30.28 -2.66 36.74
CA ILE A 153 -31.73 -2.40 36.94
C ILE A 153 -32.40 -3.61 37.62
N TYR A 154 -32.11 -4.83 37.14
CA TYR A 154 -32.62 -6.05 37.76
C TYR A 154 -32.13 -6.18 39.22
N GLY A 155 -30.86 -5.87 39.49
CA GLY A 155 -30.31 -5.87 40.85
C GLY A 155 -31.05 -4.90 41.77
N ALA A 156 -31.26 -3.65 41.34
CA ALA A 156 -31.97 -2.64 42.13
C ALA A 156 -33.44 -3.02 42.40
N PHE A 157 -34.12 -3.59 41.40
CA PHE A 157 -35.51 -4.04 41.53
C PHE A 157 -35.67 -5.15 42.57
N VAL A 158 -34.78 -6.15 42.55
CA VAL A 158 -34.79 -7.25 43.53
C VAL A 158 -34.53 -6.73 44.95
N VAL A 159 -33.57 -5.81 45.12
CA VAL A 159 -33.29 -5.18 46.43
C VAL A 159 -34.51 -4.41 46.94
N PHE A 160 -35.20 -3.65 46.08
CA PHE A 160 -36.42 -2.93 46.45
C PHE A 160 -37.55 -3.87 46.90
N LEU A 161 -37.77 -4.98 46.19
CA LEU A 161 -38.78 -5.97 46.56
C LEU A 161 -38.48 -6.61 47.93
N VAL A 162 -37.23 -7.00 48.19
CA VAL A 162 -36.82 -7.57 49.48
C VAL A 162 -37.04 -6.56 50.62
N TRP A 163 -36.64 -5.31 50.41
CA TRP A 163 -36.83 -4.24 51.41
C TRP A 163 -38.32 -4.03 51.74
N ARG A 164 -39.19 -4.02 50.72
CA ARG A 164 -40.65 -3.91 50.90
C ARG A 164 -41.25 -5.09 51.66
N LEU A 165 -40.78 -6.31 51.40
CA LEU A 165 -41.28 -7.51 52.10
C LEU A 165 -40.84 -7.54 53.57
N GLN A 166 -39.62 -7.10 53.89
CA GLN A 166 -39.11 -7.04 55.27
C GLN A 166 -39.81 -5.96 56.11
N VAL A 167 -40.15 -4.80 55.53
CA VAL A 167 -40.87 -3.72 56.24
C VAL A 167 -42.33 -4.08 56.56
N CYS A 168 -42.98 -4.96 55.79
CA CYS A 168 -44.34 -5.41 56.08
C CYS A 168 -44.43 -6.48 57.19
N GLN A 169 -43.31 -7.01 57.69
CA GLN A 169 -43.27 -8.00 58.78
C GLN A 169 -42.96 -7.39 60.17
N ASN A 170 -42.81 -6.06 60.26
CA ASN A 170 -42.52 -5.33 61.50
C ASN A 170 -43.60 -4.28 61.74
#